data_AF-A0A5J9VS60-F1
#
_entry.id   AF-A0A5J9VS60-F1
#
_cell.length_a   1.000
_cell.length_b   1.000
_cell.length_c   1.000
_cell.angle_alpha   90.00
_cell.angle_beta   90.00
_cell.angle_gamma   90.00
#
_symmetry.space_group_name_H-M   'P 1'
#
loop_
_entity.id
_entity.type
_entity.pdbx_description
1 polymer ?
#
loop_
_entity_poly.entity_id
_entity_poly.type
_entity_poly.pdbx_seq_one_letter_code
_entity_poly.pdbx_strand_id
1 'polypeptide(L)'
;MPRRELGQLLNPNFVVPTMPTVLDHLVSWSRPRFWVHLAPPPSAPPSSRTGAQLQGPLRRRPRVSAEARRHGHTPRWPRERTAARQGGEMIKNAVASLMVRVHLHHLPRAAPAPTYRRLLPVPRLRSTASPSVPAAAMSTVAAQAVADQKRALRAEVRRALKALSPDQRASEDLAIQSTILNSSWFKESKRLCAYISCYQLREVDTSKIVAEILPPNPGQEGQVKDLYVPRVEDKNRNMKMLKITTMDDLVKNSMNILEPSPVDANGNDREDVLSASSPVDLFLLPGQAFDKTGRRLGRGGGYYDTFLMKYQELAKEKGWSQPLLVALSYSVQILEDGSIPINSTDVPIDALVTSSGIIPISPSALERMP
;
A
#
# COMPACT_ATOMS: atom_id res chain seq x y z
N MET A 1 -69.83 -19.26 6.11
CA MET A 1 -70.51 -19.06 7.41
C MET A 1 -69.48 -19.32 8.52
N PRO A 2 -69.38 -18.53 9.60
CA PRO A 2 -70.02 -17.24 9.89
C PRO A 2 -69.01 -16.10 10.21
N ARG A 3 -69.52 -14.95 10.69
CA ARG A 3 -68.80 -13.71 11.09
C ARG A 3 -68.17 -13.76 12.49
N ARG A 4 -67.21 -12.86 12.78
CA ARG A 4 -67.13 -11.89 13.91
C ARG A 4 -65.75 -11.19 13.83
N GLU A 5 -65.64 -9.86 13.69
CA GLU A 5 -65.97 -8.72 14.57
C GLU A 5 -64.79 -8.18 15.40
N LEU A 6 -64.67 -6.85 15.30
CA LEU A 6 -63.76 -5.86 15.90
C LEU A 6 -63.27 -6.08 17.34
N GLY A 7 -62.08 -5.54 17.62
CA GLY A 7 -61.57 -5.28 18.97
C GLY A 7 -60.37 -4.32 18.96
N GLN A 8 -60.62 -3.00 18.87
CA GLN A 8 -59.61 -1.99 19.21
C GLN A 8 -59.54 -1.83 20.73
N LEU A 9 -58.34 -1.87 21.33
CA LEU A 9 -58.05 -1.17 22.58
C LEU A 9 -56.66 -0.54 22.52
N LEU A 10 -56.61 0.74 22.88
CA LEU A 10 -55.44 1.60 22.83
C LEU A 10 -54.60 1.44 24.11
N ASN A 11 -53.27 1.47 23.99
CA ASN A 11 -52.37 1.52 25.15
C ASN A 11 -51.85 2.96 25.37
N PRO A 12 -52.27 3.67 26.43
CA PRO A 12 -51.94 5.07 26.64
C PRO A 12 -50.65 5.25 27.45
N ASN A 13 -49.48 5.03 26.84
CA ASN A 13 -48.18 5.39 27.42
C ASN A 13 -47.06 5.48 26.37
N PHE A 14 -47.28 6.24 25.29
CA PHE A 14 -46.24 6.52 24.28
C PHE A 14 -45.83 8.00 24.35
N VAL A 15 -44.75 8.28 25.07
CA VAL A 15 -44.15 9.62 25.15
C VAL A 15 -43.20 9.80 23.97
N VAL A 16 -43.53 10.74 23.08
CA VAL A 16 -42.70 11.10 21.93
C VAL A 16 -41.68 12.18 22.34
N PRO A 17 -40.37 11.96 22.21
CA PRO A 17 -39.39 13.03 22.38
C PRO A 17 -39.40 13.93 21.14
N THR A 18 -39.64 15.23 21.35
CA THR A 18 -39.66 16.24 20.30
C THR A 18 -38.25 16.59 19.82
N MET A 19 -38.03 16.53 18.50
CA MET A 19 -36.84 17.08 17.84
C MET A 19 -36.83 18.62 17.88
N PRO A 20 -35.72 19.27 18.26
CA PRO A 20 -35.52 20.69 17.99
C PRO A 20 -34.94 20.88 16.58
N THR A 21 -35.67 21.55 15.70
CA THR A 21 -35.18 22.03 14.41
C THR A 21 -34.37 23.31 14.62
N VAL A 22 -33.13 23.37 14.12
CA VAL A 22 -32.38 24.63 13.97
C VAL A 22 -31.74 24.66 12.58
N LEU A 23 -32.04 25.73 11.83
CA LEU A 23 -31.50 26.02 10.51
C LEU A 23 -30.18 26.80 10.62
N ASP A 24 -29.38 26.75 9.54
CA ASP A 24 -28.35 27.69 9.12
C ASP A 24 -27.35 28.25 10.13
N HIS A 25 -26.05 27.95 9.91
CA HIS A 25 -25.03 29.00 9.87
C HIS A 25 -23.84 28.61 8.97
N LEU A 26 -23.73 29.29 7.83
CA LEU A 26 -22.50 29.36 7.04
C LEU A 26 -21.43 30.14 7.81
N VAL A 27 -20.25 29.55 8.06
CA VAL A 27 -19.09 30.28 8.57
C VAL A 27 -17.86 30.00 7.72
N SER A 28 -17.25 31.07 7.23
CA SER A 28 -16.05 31.06 6.39
C SER A 28 -14.80 30.60 7.15
N TRP A 29 -13.97 29.78 6.52
CA TRP A 29 -12.61 29.49 7.00
C TRP A 29 -11.69 30.70 6.81
N SER A 30 -11.57 31.52 7.85
CA SER A 30 -10.56 32.57 7.94
C SER A 30 -9.24 32.04 8.51
N ARG A 31 -8.12 32.49 7.93
CA ARG A 31 -6.76 32.05 8.27
C ARG A 31 -6.39 32.35 9.74
N PRO A 32 -5.67 31.47 10.44
CA PRO A 32 -5.12 31.80 11.75
C PRO A 32 -4.00 32.86 11.61
N ARG A 33 -4.08 33.91 12.43
CA ARG A 33 -2.99 34.88 12.64
C ARG A 33 -1.95 34.29 13.59
N PHE A 34 -0.67 34.46 13.25
CA PHE A 34 0.44 34.18 14.16
C PHE A 34 0.36 35.07 15.40
N TRP A 35 0.37 34.46 16.59
CA TRP A 35 0.69 35.15 17.84
C TRP A 35 2.15 34.86 18.18
N VAL A 36 2.95 35.92 18.27
CA VAL A 36 4.34 35.85 18.73
C VAL A 36 4.35 36.13 20.23
N HIS A 37 4.51 35.10 21.05
CA HIS A 37 4.87 35.29 22.45
C HIS A 37 6.38 35.52 22.56
N LEU A 38 6.74 36.73 22.98
CA LEU A 38 8.11 37.10 23.33
C LEU A 38 8.47 36.47 24.69
N ALA A 39 9.51 35.65 24.72
CA ALA A 39 10.11 35.17 25.96
C ALA A 39 11.01 36.27 26.57
N PRO A 40 11.06 36.42 27.91
CA PRO A 40 11.98 37.33 28.57
C PRO A 40 13.43 36.77 28.56
N PRO A 41 14.46 37.64 28.57
CA PRO A 41 15.86 37.20 28.57
C PRO A 41 16.31 36.67 29.94
N PRO A 42 17.29 35.74 29.99
CA PRO A 42 17.82 35.22 31.25
C PRO A 42 18.70 36.26 31.98
N SER A 43 18.59 36.26 33.31
CA SER A 43 19.38 37.09 34.23
C SER A 43 20.82 36.60 34.40
N ALA A 44 21.75 37.53 34.59
CA ALA A 44 23.17 37.24 34.80
C ALA A 44 23.49 36.73 36.22
N PRO A 45 24.49 35.85 36.39
CA PRO A 45 24.97 35.41 37.71
C PRO A 45 25.94 36.43 38.34
N PRO A 46 26.01 36.51 39.69
CA PRO A 46 26.93 37.40 40.39
C PRO A 46 28.38 36.86 40.41
N SER A 47 29.34 37.79 40.40
CA SER A 47 30.78 37.52 40.46
C SER A 47 31.31 37.42 41.90
N SER A 48 32.23 36.50 42.15
CA SER A 48 33.20 36.58 43.26
C SER A 48 34.63 36.48 42.72
N ARG A 49 35.57 37.19 43.37
CA ARG A 49 36.98 37.35 42.95
C ARG A 49 37.94 36.63 43.91
N THR A 50 38.83 35.82 43.36
CA THR A 50 40.24 35.57 43.75
C THR A 50 40.84 34.64 42.67
N GLY A 51 42.08 34.77 42.18
CA GLY A 51 43.13 35.74 42.43
C GLY A 51 44.52 35.11 42.30
N ALA A 52 45.08 35.01 41.08
CA ALA A 52 46.49 34.63 40.83
C ALA A 52 46.96 35.06 39.43
N GLN A 53 48.26 35.38 39.29
CA GLN A 53 48.89 35.90 38.06
C GLN A 53 49.55 34.80 37.23
N LEU A 54 49.71 35.00 35.90
CA LEU A 54 51.02 35.13 35.23
C LEU A 54 50.90 35.37 33.70
N GLN A 55 51.95 36.02 33.17
CA GLN A 55 52.26 36.50 31.80
C GLN A 55 51.99 35.43 30.70
N GLY A 56 51.52 35.67 29.46
CA GLY A 56 51.87 36.66 28.40
C GLY A 56 52.46 35.89 27.16
N PRO A 57 52.53 36.41 25.90
CA PRO A 57 51.98 37.64 25.30
C PRO A 57 51.20 37.46 23.95
N LEU A 58 50.74 38.60 23.41
CA LEU A 58 49.94 38.86 22.20
C LEU A 58 50.36 38.19 20.87
N ARG A 59 49.39 37.98 19.96
CA ARG A 59 49.48 38.40 18.53
C ARG A 59 48.15 38.96 17.99
N ARG A 60 48.24 39.81 16.95
CA ARG A 60 47.23 40.81 16.55
C ARG A 60 46.25 40.32 15.47
N ARG A 61 45.03 40.90 15.45
CA ARG A 61 44.17 41.00 14.25
C ARG A 61 44.74 42.01 13.24
N PRO A 62 44.22 42.02 11.99
CA PRO A 62 43.59 43.24 11.50
C PRO A 62 42.18 43.05 10.89
N ARG A 63 41.39 44.12 10.90
CA ARG A 63 40.15 44.33 10.11
C ARG A 63 40.52 45.23 8.92
N VAL A 64 40.31 44.78 7.67
CA VAL A 64 40.21 45.57 6.42
C VAL A 64 39.47 44.66 5.41
N SER A 65 38.48 45.05 4.60
CA SER A 65 37.49 46.14 4.63
C SER A 65 36.25 45.67 3.80
N ALA A 66 35.23 46.51 3.61
CA ALA A 66 34.12 46.23 2.69
C ALA A 66 34.41 46.72 1.27
N GLU A 67 34.00 45.97 0.24
CA GLU A 67 33.79 46.50 -1.10
C GLU A 67 32.65 45.75 -1.80
N ALA A 68 31.80 46.49 -2.52
CA ALA A 68 30.59 45.96 -3.15
C ALA A 68 30.56 46.33 -4.63
N ARG A 69 30.34 45.35 -5.52
CA ARG A 69 29.76 45.55 -6.86
C ARG A 69 29.29 44.22 -7.50
N ARG A 70 27.97 44.15 -7.71
CA ARG A 70 27.23 43.68 -8.91
C ARG A 70 27.89 42.63 -9.82
N HIS A 71 27.15 41.55 -10.14
CA HIS A 71 26.58 41.24 -11.48
C HIS A 71 25.84 39.87 -11.48
N GLY A 72 24.96 39.63 -12.47
CA GLY A 72 24.24 38.35 -12.68
C GLY A 72 22.76 38.35 -12.25
N HIS A 73 21.84 38.90 -13.05
CA HIS A 73 21.09 38.20 -14.13
C HIS A 73 20.29 36.96 -13.68
N THR A 74 18.96 37.12 -13.59
CA THR A 74 17.97 36.04 -13.63
C THR A 74 17.08 36.21 -14.87
N PRO A 75 16.88 35.16 -15.70
CA PRO A 75 15.95 35.22 -16.83
C PRO A 75 14.48 35.13 -16.40
N ARG A 76 13.63 35.76 -17.20
CA ARG A 76 12.20 35.98 -16.98
C ARG A 76 11.38 34.91 -17.71
N TRP A 77 10.45 34.24 -17.03
CA TRP A 77 9.48 33.33 -17.68
C TRP A 77 8.42 34.14 -18.46
N PRO A 78 8.03 33.73 -19.70
CA PRO A 78 6.89 34.32 -20.39
C PRO A 78 5.56 33.68 -19.95
N ARG A 79 4.50 34.50 -19.95
CA ARG A 79 3.09 34.10 -19.84
C ARG A 79 2.42 34.10 -21.23
N GLU A 80 1.16 33.64 -21.24
CA GLU A 80 0.19 33.67 -22.35
C GLU A 80 0.34 32.52 -23.37
N ARG A 81 -0.74 31.95 -23.93
CA ARG A 81 -2.08 32.53 -24.18
C ARG A 81 -3.24 31.59 -23.83
N THR A 82 -4.40 32.19 -23.57
CA THR A 82 -5.73 31.58 -23.68
C THR A 82 -6.20 31.53 -25.13
N ALA A 83 -6.94 30.49 -25.50
CA ALA A 83 -7.79 30.45 -26.71
C ALA A 83 -8.94 29.47 -26.49
N ALA A 84 -10.15 29.81 -26.97
CA ALA A 84 -11.35 28.99 -26.86
C ALA A 84 -12.17 29.02 -28.15
N ARG A 85 -12.64 27.85 -28.61
CA ARG A 85 -13.77 27.54 -29.54
C ARG A 85 -13.74 26.01 -29.79
N GLN A 86 -14.81 25.25 -29.49
CA GLN A 86 -16.09 25.05 -30.20
C GLN A 86 -16.02 24.14 -31.45
N GLY A 87 -16.96 23.19 -31.53
CA GLY A 87 -17.10 22.16 -32.56
C GLY A 87 -16.37 20.84 -32.20
N GLY A 88 -16.90 19.63 -32.44
CA GLY A 88 -18.23 19.25 -32.96
C GLY A 88 -18.25 17.76 -33.37
N GLU A 89 -19.32 17.05 -32.99
CA GLU A 89 -19.84 15.77 -33.51
C GLU A 89 -19.02 14.45 -33.65
N MET A 90 -19.72 13.37 -33.27
CA MET A 90 -19.73 11.99 -33.80
C MET A 90 -18.45 11.32 -34.37
N ILE A 91 -18.10 10.18 -33.74
CA ILE A 91 -17.78 8.95 -34.49
C ILE A 91 -18.62 7.79 -33.93
N LYS A 92 -19.26 7.02 -34.83
CA LYS A 92 -20.00 5.79 -34.52
C LYS A 92 -19.15 4.55 -34.82
N ASN A 93 -19.40 3.49 -34.06
CA ASN A 93 -19.23 2.06 -34.35
C ASN A 93 -18.22 1.60 -35.42
N ALA A 94 -17.33 0.67 -35.01
CA ALA A 94 -16.89 -0.42 -35.87
C ALA A 94 -16.69 -1.71 -35.04
N VAL A 95 -17.62 -2.65 -35.15
CA VAL A 95 -17.44 -4.04 -34.71
C VAL A 95 -16.91 -4.83 -35.90
N ALA A 96 -15.80 -5.56 -35.73
CA ALA A 96 -15.22 -6.39 -36.77
C ALA A 96 -15.05 -7.84 -36.29
N SER A 97 -16.02 -8.69 -36.59
CA SER A 97 -15.90 -10.15 -36.41
C SER A 97 -14.91 -10.72 -37.41
N LEU A 98 -13.84 -11.35 -36.93
CA LEU A 98 -12.88 -12.08 -37.77
C LEU A 98 -13.33 -13.55 -37.93
N MET A 99 -14.00 -13.87 -39.04
CA MET A 99 -14.28 -15.25 -39.42
C MET A 99 -13.02 -15.92 -39.99
N VAL A 100 -12.46 -16.90 -39.26
CA VAL A 100 -11.37 -17.75 -39.76
C VAL A 100 -11.93 -18.84 -40.67
N ARG A 101 -11.53 -18.82 -41.95
CA ARG A 101 -12.02 -19.75 -42.98
C ARG A 101 -11.02 -20.89 -43.19
N VAL A 102 -11.15 -21.96 -42.41
CA VAL A 102 -10.27 -23.15 -42.52
C VAL A 102 -10.50 -23.87 -43.85
N HIS A 103 -9.48 -23.97 -44.70
CA HIS A 103 -9.46 -24.86 -45.85
C HIS A 103 -8.81 -26.19 -45.47
N LEU A 104 -9.57 -27.29 -45.55
CA LEU A 104 -9.00 -28.63 -45.51
C LEU A 104 -8.31 -28.92 -46.86
N HIS A 105 -7.02 -29.30 -46.82
CA HIS A 105 -6.36 -29.93 -47.95
C HIS A 105 -6.33 -31.45 -47.78
N HIS A 106 -6.68 -32.17 -48.85
CA HIS A 106 -6.70 -33.62 -48.90
C HIS A 106 -5.28 -34.22 -48.89
N LEU A 107 -5.08 -35.29 -48.12
CA LEU A 107 -3.87 -36.11 -48.13
C LEU A 107 -4.04 -37.34 -49.05
N PRO A 108 -3.13 -37.59 -50.01
CA PRO A 108 -3.13 -38.84 -50.78
C PRO A 108 -2.33 -39.96 -50.10
N ARG A 109 -3.06 -41.06 -49.84
CA ARG A 109 -2.70 -42.50 -49.77
C ARG A 109 -1.24 -42.93 -50.03
N ALA A 110 -0.76 -43.84 -49.18
CA ALA A 110 0.57 -44.47 -49.25
C ALA A 110 0.71 -45.62 -50.26
N ALA A 111 1.96 -45.87 -50.71
CA ALA A 111 2.47 -47.06 -51.40
C ALA A 111 4.03 -47.14 -51.23
N PRO A 112 4.74 -48.20 -51.66
CA PRO A 112 5.24 -49.24 -50.75
C PRO A 112 6.77 -49.23 -50.53
N ALA A 113 7.24 -50.10 -49.62
CA ALA A 113 8.64 -50.19 -49.19
C ALA A 113 9.59 -50.79 -50.25
N PRO A 114 10.83 -50.29 -50.38
CA PRO A 114 11.91 -50.95 -51.09
C PRO A 114 12.84 -51.75 -50.16
N THR A 115 13.45 -52.78 -50.74
CA THR A 115 14.34 -53.79 -50.17
C THR A 115 15.61 -53.27 -49.50
N TYR A 116 16.10 -54.01 -48.50
CA TYR A 116 17.38 -53.79 -47.82
C TYR A 116 18.57 -53.75 -48.79
N ARG A 117 19.34 -52.66 -48.77
CA ARG A 117 20.68 -52.58 -49.37
C ARG A 117 21.75 -52.58 -48.29
N ARG A 118 22.77 -53.41 -48.49
CA ARG A 118 23.85 -53.71 -47.54
C ARG A 118 24.62 -52.44 -47.11
N LEU A 119 24.83 -52.29 -45.80
CA LEU A 119 25.44 -51.11 -45.18
C LEU A 119 26.90 -50.90 -45.62
N LEU A 120 27.27 -49.64 -45.88
CA LEU A 120 28.65 -49.16 -45.85
C LEU A 120 28.89 -48.42 -44.52
N PRO A 121 30.11 -48.45 -43.94
CA PRO A 121 30.37 -47.80 -42.66
C PRO A 121 30.37 -46.28 -42.81
N VAL A 122 29.39 -45.63 -42.18
CA VAL A 122 29.33 -44.17 -42.06
C VAL A 122 30.45 -43.71 -41.11
N PRO A 123 31.25 -42.68 -41.45
CA PRO A 123 32.23 -42.12 -40.51
C PRO A 123 31.52 -41.62 -39.25
N ARG A 124 32.04 -41.94 -38.07
CA ARG A 124 31.52 -41.38 -36.81
C ARG A 124 31.74 -39.87 -36.79
N LEU A 125 30.73 -39.11 -37.21
CA LEU A 125 30.61 -37.70 -36.82
C LEU A 125 30.64 -37.67 -35.29
N ARG A 126 31.68 -37.04 -34.72
CA ARG A 126 31.70 -36.72 -33.30
C ARG A 126 30.48 -35.82 -33.04
N SER A 127 29.53 -36.34 -32.28
CA SER A 127 28.53 -35.49 -31.63
C SER A 127 29.30 -34.50 -30.76
N THR A 128 29.40 -33.26 -31.23
CA THR A 128 29.82 -32.15 -30.38
C THR A 128 28.69 -31.93 -29.41
N ALA A 129 28.84 -32.47 -28.20
CA ALA A 129 27.89 -32.24 -27.13
C ALA A 129 27.72 -30.73 -26.94
N SER A 130 26.52 -30.22 -27.22
CA SER A 130 26.16 -28.85 -26.86
C SER A 130 26.47 -28.66 -25.37
N PRO A 131 27.12 -27.56 -24.95
CA PRO A 131 27.48 -27.38 -23.55
C PRO A 131 26.20 -27.37 -22.70
N SER A 132 26.00 -28.44 -21.94
CA SER A 132 24.89 -28.55 -21.00
C SER A 132 25.13 -27.58 -19.86
N VAL A 133 24.37 -26.48 -19.86
CA VAL A 133 24.40 -25.51 -18.76
C VAL A 133 24.02 -26.25 -17.46
N PRO A 134 24.87 -26.24 -16.42
CA PRO A 134 24.60 -26.99 -15.20
C PRO A 134 23.30 -26.50 -14.53
N ALA A 135 22.56 -27.42 -13.91
CA ALA A 135 21.22 -27.15 -13.37
C ALA A 135 21.18 -25.95 -12.40
N ALA A 136 22.25 -25.72 -11.62
CA ALA A 136 22.37 -24.54 -10.76
C ALA A 136 22.43 -23.22 -11.55
N ALA A 137 23.12 -23.19 -12.70
CA ALA A 137 23.15 -22.01 -13.56
C ALA A 137 21.79 -21.80 -14.27
N MET A 138 21.10 -22.87 -14.68
CA MET A 138 19.73 -22.78 -15.19
C MET A 138 18.75 -22.22 -14.14
N SER A 139 18.86 -22.63 -12.88
CA SER A 139 18.08 -22.08 -11.76
C SER A 139 18.32 -20.58 -11.57
N THR A 140 19.58 -20.14 -11.61
CA THR A 140 19.94 -18.72 -11.51
C THR A 140 19.38 -17.89 -12.67
N VAL A 141 19.43 -18.41 -13.91
CA VAL A 141 18.85 -17.74 -15.09
C VAL A 141 17.32 -17.63 -14.99
N ALA A 142 16.64 -18.68 -14.53
CA ALA A 142 15.19 -18.66 -14.32
C ALA A 142 14.79 -17.64 -13.23
N ALA A 143 15.49 -17.61 -12.10
CA ALA A 143 15.27 -16.65 -11.03
C ALA A 143 15.51 -15.19 -11.50
N GLN A 144 16.55 -14.97 -12.31
CA GLN A 144 16.83 -13.65 -12.90
C GLN A 144 15.71 -13.22 -13.88
N ALA A 145 15.23 -14.13 -14.73
CA ALA A 145 14.13 -13.86 -15.65
C ALA A 145 12.84 -13.43 -14.90
N VAL A 146 12.50 -14.10 -13.80
CA VAL A 146 11.37 -13.70 -12.93
C VAL A 146 11.63 -12.33 -12.29
N ALA A 147 12.83 -12.05 -11.80
CA ALA A 147 13.18 -10.74 -11.24
C ALA A 147 13.06 -9.61 -12.27
N ASP A 148 13.43 -9.87 -13.53
CA ASP A 148 13.34 -8.93 -14.64
C ASP A 148 11.89 -8.68 -15.07
N GLN A 149 11.06 -9.73 -15.17
CA GLN A 149 9.61 -9.60 -15.41
C GLN A 149 8.93 -8.80 -14.29
N LYS A 150 9.21 -9.12 -13.02
CA LYS A 150 8.73 -8.34 -11.86
C LYS A 150 9.18 -6.86 -11.94
N ARG A 151 10.38 -6.57 -12.45
CA ARG A 151 10.88 -5.20 -12.64
C ARG A 151 10.14 -4.46 -13.76
N ALA A 152 9.85 -5.13 -14.88
CA ALA A 152 9.07 -4.58 -15.99
C ALA A 152 7.63 -4.22 -15.56
N LEU A 153 6.92 -5.18 -14.95
CA LEU A 153 5.56 -4.99 -14.40
C LEU A 153 5.51 -3.83 -13.39
N ARG A 154 6.51 -3.74 -12.49
CA ARG A 154 6.62 -2.60 -11.55
C ARG A 154 6.78 -1.25 -12.22
N ALA A 155 7.45 -1.18 -13.38
CA ALA A 155 7.61 0.05 -14.14
C ALA A 155 6.31 0.41 -14.87
N GLU A 156 5.63 -0.58 -15.43
CA GLU A 156 4.36 -0.44 -16.13
C GLU A 156 3.24 0.08 -15.22
N VAL A 157 2.94 -0.61 -14.12
CA VAL A 157 1.84 -0.21 -13.23
C VAL A 157 2.14 1.12 -12.53
N ARG A 158 3.41 1.48 -12.33
CA ARG A 158 3.80 2.83 -11.88
C ARG A 158 3.46 3.92 -12.90
N ARG A 159 3.44 3.63 -14.21
CA ARG A 159 2.93 4.57 -15.23
C ARG A 159 1.41 4.68 -15.15
N ALA A 160 0.69 3.56 -15.02
CA ALA A 160 -0.76 3.55 -14.87
C ALA A 160 -1.22 4.33 -13.61
N LEU A 161 -0.62 4.05 -12.45
CA LEU A 161 -0.83 4.80 -11.21
C LEU A 161 -0.49 6.30 -11.33
N LYS A 162 0.44 6.69 -12.20
CA LYS A 162 0.75 8.09 -12.50
C LYS A 162 -0.28 8.76 -13.42
N ALA A 163 -0.98 7.99 -14.24
CA ALA A 163 -2.01 8.46 -15.17
C ALA A 163 -3.39 8.63 -14.51
N LEU A 164 -3.64 8.00 -13.35
CA LEU A 164 -4.82 8.30 -12.54
C LEU A 164 -4.87 9.79 -12.17
N SER A 165 -6.00 10.43 -12.49
CA SER A 165 -6.29 11.79 -12.06
C SER A 165 -6.50 11.87 -10.54
N PRO A 166 -6.33 13.05 -9.92
CA PRO A 166 -6.61 13.23 -8.49
C PRO A 166 -8.03 12.83 -8.11
N ASP A 167 -9.02 13.16 -8.95
CA ASP A 167 -10.44 12.91 -8.69
C ASP A 167 -10.78 11.43 -8.79
N GLN A 168 -10.25 10.71 -9.78
CA GLN A 168 -10.36 9.24 -9.85
C GLN A 168 -9.73 8.59 -8.62
N ARG A 169 -8.52 9.00 -8.25
CA ARG A 169 -7.81 8.45 -7.10
C ARG A 169 -8.61 8.69 -5.80
N ALA A 170 -9.12 9.89 -5.58
CA ALA A 170 -9.94 10.22 -4.42
C ALA A 170 -11.28 9.46 -4.41
N SER A 171 -11.91 9.27 -5.57
CA SER A 171 -13.14 8.47 -5.69
C SER A 171 -12.91 6.99 -5.34
N GLU A 172 -11.83 6.39 -5.86
CA GLU A 172 -11.46 5.01 -5.52
C GLU A 172 -11.02 4.88 -4.05
N ASP A 173 -10.24 5.84 -3.52
CA ASP A 173 -9.85 5.92 -2.09
C ASP A 173 -11.09 5.95 -1.17
N LEU A 174 -12.13 6.70 -1.52
CA LEU A 174 -13.37 6.79 -0.76
C LEU A 174 -14.19 5.49 -0.83
N ALA A 175 -14.30 4.90 -2.02
CA ALA A 175 -15.04 3.65 -2.22
C ALA A 175 -14.40 2.49 -1.44
N ILE A 176 -13.08 2.30 -1.57
CA ILE A 176 -12.33 1.22 -0.90
C ILE A 176 -12.45 1.34 0.63
N GLN A 177 -12.22 2.53 1.19
CA GLN A 177 -12.32 2.76 2.63
C GLN A 177 -13.76 2.54 3.13
N SER A 178 -14.78 2.98 2.36
CA SER A 178 -16.19 2.73 2.70
C SER A 178 -16.54 1.25 2.72
N THR A 179 -16.07 0.46 1.74
CA THR A 179 -16.29 -0.99 1.69
C THR A 179 -15.70 -1.71 2.91
N ILE A 180 -14.52 -1.29 3.38
CA ILE A 180 -13.85 -1.89 4.55
C ILE A 180 -14.58 -1.50 5.84
N LEU A 181 -14.83 -0.20 6.05
CA LEU A 181 -15.47 0.30 7.27
C LEU A 181 -16.88 -0.29 7.46
N ASN A 182 -17.57 -0.65 6.38
CA ASN A 182 -18.91 -1.23 6.45
C ASN A 182 -18.96 -2.75 6.60
N SER A 183 -17.86 -3.50 6.37
CA SER A 183 -17.87 -4.96 6.36
C SER A 183 -17.94 -5.59 7.76
N SER A 184 -18.54 -6.77 7.86
CA SER A 184 -18.58 -7.57 9.09
C SER A 184 -17.17 -8.00 9.52
N TRP A 185 -16.37 -8.55 8.60
CA TRP A 185 -15.02 -9.05 8.88
C TRP A 185 -14.08 -7.95 9.42
N PHE A 186 -14.23 -6.69 9.01
CA PHE A 186 -13.49 -5.57 9.62
C PHE A 186 -14.05 -5.20 11.00
N LYS A 187 -15.39 -5.10 11.13
CA LYS A 187 -16.07 -4.76 12.39
C LYS A 187 -15.80 -5.79 13.50
N GLU A 188 -15.73 -7.07 13.17
CA GLU A 188 -15.47 -8.16 14.12
C GLU A 188 -14.00 -8.28 14.53
N SER A 189 -13.07 -7.92 13.64
CA SER A 189 -11.62 -7.98 13.90
C SER A 189 -11.23 -7.16 15.15
N LYS A 190 -10.41 -7.73 16.03
CA LYS A 190 -9.93 -7.10 17.28
C LYS A 190 -8.49 -6.60 17.15
N ARG A 191 -7.63 -7.34 16.43
CA ARG A 191 -6.20 -7.01 16.29
C ARG A 191 -5.84 -7.00 14.81
N LEU A 192 -5.40 -5.83 14.32
CA LEU A 192 -5.24 -5.55 12.90
C LEU A 192 -3.85 -5.01 12.60
N CYS A 193 -3.24 -5.49 11.51
CA CYS A 193 -2.07 -4.87 10.92
C CYS A 193 -2.50 -4.03 9.72
N ALA A 194 -2.08 -2.76 9.64
CA ALA A 194 -2.30 -1.93 8.45
C ALA A 194 -1.08 -1.08 8.11
N TYR A 195 -0.94 -0.72 6.83
CA TYR A 195 0.04 0.26 6.41
C TYR A 195 -0.50 1.69 6.57
N ILE A 196 0.37 2.62 6.96
CA ILE A 196 0.09 4.05 6.85
C ILE A 196 0.36 4.46 5.40
N SER A 197 -0.70 4.79 4.66
CA SER A 197 -0.60 5.08 3.23
C SER A 197 0.32 6.26 2.93
N CYS A 198 1.24 6.10 1.97
CA CYS A 198 2.10 7.20 1.54
C CYS A 198 1.71 7.71 0.14
N TYR A 199 1.26 8.96 0.06
CA TYR A 199 0.84 9.61 -1.19
C TYR A 199 1.92 9.56 -2.29
N GLN A 200 3.19 9.78 -1.93
CA GLN A 200 4.34 9.71 -2.84
C GLN A 200 4.55 8.30 -3.42
N LEU A 201 4.14 7.26 -2.69
CA LEU A 201 4.23 5.87 -3.11
C LEU A 201 3.05 5.44 -4.02
N ARG A 202 2.00 6.28 -4.10
CA ARG A 202 0.72 6.06 -4.81
C ARG A 202 -0.02 4.80 -4.35
N GLU A 203 -0.01 4.59 -3.04
CA GLU A 203 -0.82 3.58 -2.36
C GLU A 203 -2.26 4.10 -2.18
N VAL A 204 -3.20 3.19 -1.93
CA VAL A 204 -4.58 3.53 -1.53
C VAL A 204 -4.55 4.25 -0.19
N ASP A 205 -5.38 5.28 -0.02
CA ASP A 205 -5.49 5.97 1.27
C ASP A 205 -6.08 5.05 2.36
N THR A 206 -5.44 5.03 3.52
CA THR A 206 -5.90 4.28 4.72
C THR A 206 -6.37 5.20 5.85
N SER A 207 -6.37 6.53 5.65
CA SER A 207 -6.59 7.52 6.71
C SER A 207 -7.88 7.32 7.52
N LYS A 208 -9.01 7.01 6.88
CA LYS A 208 -10.30 6.81 7.56
C LYS A 208 -10.34 5.48 8.32
N ILE A 209 -9.70 4.44 7.79
CA ILE A 209 -9.61 3.13 8.45
C ILE A 209 -8.78 3.26 9.73
N VAL A 210 -7.67 4.01 9.66
CA VAL A 210 -6.82 4.29 10.84
C VAL A 210 -7.58 5.17 11.86
N ALA A 211 -8.31 6.20 11.40
CA ALA A 211 -9.09 7.07 12.28
C ALA A 211 -10.29 6.37 12.97
N GLU A 212 -10.88 5.35 12.34
CA GLU A 212 -11.91 4.50 12.96
C GLU A 212 -11.33 3.65 14.11
N ILE A 213 -10.10 3.16 13.95
CA ILE A 213 -9.43 2.33 14.97
C ILE A 213 -8.83 3.20 16.09
N LEU A 214 -8.29 4.36 15.74
CA LEU A 214 -7.69 5.34 16.65
C LEU A 214 -8.54 6.62 16.72
N PRO A 215 -9.75 6.57 17.29
CA PRO A 215 -10.62 7.74 17.36
C PRO A 215 -9.96 8.83 18.22
N PRO A 216 -10.10 10.13 17.84
CA PRO A 216 -9.43 11.23 18.52
C PRO A 216 -9.91 11.47 19.97
N ASN A 217 -10.99 10.81 20.39
CA ASN A 217 -11.51 10.85 21.76
C ASN A 217 -11.65 9.41 22.30
N PRO A 218 -10.67 8.91 23.08
CA PRO A 218 -10.80 7.63 23.78
C PRO A 218 -11.95 7.71 24.79
N GLY A 219 -13.03 6.95 24.56
CA GLY A 219 -14.24 7.00 25.38
C GLY A 219 -15.56 7.04 24.61
N GLN A 220 -15.55 7.02 23.27
CA GLN A 220 -16.76 6.68 22.50
C GLN A 220 -17.13 5.21 22.72
N GLU A 221 -18.44 4.92 22.86
CA GLU A 221 -18.95 3.55 22.97
C GLU A 221 -18.70 2.79 21.66
N GLY A 222 -17.74 1.87 21.68
CA GLY A 222 -17.33 1.08 20.52
C GLY A 222 -16.35 -0.02 20.89
N GLN A 223 -16.17 -0.99 19.98
CA GLN A 223 -15.20 -2.07 20.16
C GLN A 223 -13.78 -1.51 19.99
N VAL A 224 -13.00 -1.49 21.08
CA VAL A 224 -11.57 -1.18 21.02
C VAL A 224 -10.87 -2.21 20.14
N LYS A 225 -10.06 -1.73 19.20
CA LYS A 225 -9.25 -2.53 18.28
C LYS A 225 -7.78 -2.16 18.45
N ASP A 226 -6.89 -3.14 18.41
CA ASP A 226 -5.46 -2.90 18.38
C ASP A 226 -5.00 -2.70 16.94
N LEU A 227 -4.29 -1.60 16.69
CA LEU A 227 -3.65 -1.31 15.40
C LEU A 227 -2.13 -1.46 15.51
N TYR A 228 -1.58 -2.32 14.66
CA TYR A 228 -0.16 -2.50 14.46
C TYR A 228 0.25 -1.97 13.08
N VAL A 229 1.36 -1.24 13.01
CA VAL A 229 1.84 -0.56 11.81
C VAL A 229 3.29 -0.92 11.49
N PRO A 230 3.69 -0.97 10.21
CA PRO A 230 5.00 -1.45 9.80
C PRO A 230 6.12 -0.49 10.19
N ARG A 231 7.18 -1.03 10.77
CA ARG A 231 8.46 -0.36 10.99
C ARG A 231 9.57 -1.11 10.29
N VAL A 232 10.30 -0.45 9.38
CA VAL A 232 11.46 -1.06 8.70
C VAL A 232 12.71 -0.84 9.54
N GLU A 233 13.30 -1.93 10.02
CA GLU A 233 14.48 -1.87 10.90
C GLU A 233 15.79 -1.80 10.08
N ASP A 234 15.88 -2.53 8.96
CA ASP A 234 17.10 -2.57 8.15
C ASP A 234 16.88 -2.89 6.65
N LYS A 235 17.99 -3.00 5.90
CA LYS A 235 18.01 -3.42 4.48
C LYS A 235 17.99 -4.93 4.27
N ASN A 236 18.12 -5.74 5.32
CA ASN A 236 18.10 -7.20 5.27
C ASN A 236 16.68 -7.78 5.23
N ARG A 237 15.67 -6.90 5.19
CA ARG A 237 14.22 -7.18 5.16
C ARG A 237 13.60 -7.37 6.54
N ASN A 238 14.30 -6.96 7.60
CA ASN A 238 13.71 -6.93 8.93
C ASN A 238 12.70 -5.78 9.03
N MET A 239 11.47 -6.17 9.37
CA MET A 239 10.33 -5.29 9.62
C MET A 239 9.65 -5.80 10.89
N LYS A 240 9.18 -4.87 11.73
CA LYS A 240 8.28 -5.14 12.86
C LYS A 240 6.88 -4.61 12.55
N MET A 241 5.87 -5.11 13.24
CA MET A 241 4.53 -4.51 13.24
C MET A 241 4.26 -4.05 14.66
N LEU A 242 4.49 -2.76 14.94
CA LEU A 242 4.42 -2.22 16.30
C LEU A 242 3.07 -1.59 16.57
N LYS A 243 2.56 -1.79 17.80
CA LYS A 243 1.31 -1.21 18.26
C LYS A 243 1.38 0.31 18.35
N ILE A 244 0.32 0.97 17.87
CA ILE A 244 0.09 2.40 18.07
C ILE A 244 -1.26 2.64 18.75
N THR A 245 -1.34 3.73 19.50
CA THR A 245 -2.52 4.18 20.25
C THR A 245 -2.98 5.57 19.82
N THR A 246 -2.13 6.33 19.14
CA THR A 246 -2.43 7.65 18.57
C THR A 246 -1.63 7.86 17.27
N MET A 247 -2.07 8.79 16.43
CA MET A 247 -1.31 9.24 15.26
C MET A 247 0.01 9.92 15.63
N ASP A 248 0.12 10.45 16.86
CA ASP A 248 1.37 11.07 17.37
C ASP A 248 2.48 10.05 17.65
N ASP A 249 2.18 8.75 17.65
CA ASP A 249 3.17 7.68 17.73
C ASP A 249 4.04 7.54 16.46
N LEU A 250 3.61 8.18 15.36
CA LEU A 250 4.21 8.04 14.05
C LEU A 250 5.26 9.12 13.78
N VAL A 251 6.47 8.67 13.45
CA VAL A 251 7.59 9.50 13.03
C VAL A 251 7.87 9.33 11.54
N LYS A 252 8.39 10.37 10.88
CA LYS A 252 8.83 10.28 9.48
C LYS A 252 10.22 9.68 9.41
N ASN A 253 10.38 8.62 8.61
CA ASN A 253 11.70 8.11 8.25
C ASN A 253 12.35 8.95 7.14
N SER A 254 13.57 8.56 6.74
CA SER A 254 14.37 9.25 5.71
C SER A 254 13.71 9.32 4.32
N MET A 255 12.65 8.55 4.07
CA MET A 255 11.84 8.58 2.84
C MET A 255 10.54 9.37 2.99
N ASN A 256 10.33 10.07 4.12
CA ASN A 256 9.08 10.74 4.52
C ASN A 256 7.86 9.79 4.65
N ILE A 257 8.09 8.49 4.81
CA ILE A 257 7.05 7.53 5.16
C ILE A 257 6.87 7.59 6.68
N LEU A 258 5.62 7.55 7.14
CA LEU A 258 5.30 7.46 8.56
C LEU A 258 5.45 6.02 9.04
N GLU A 259 6.21 5.84 10.11
CA GLU A 259 6.44 4.57 10.81
C GLU A 259 6.37 4.83 12.32
N PRO A 260 6.02 3.85 13.16
CA PRO A 260 5.98 4.05 14.60
C PRO A 260 7.40 4.29 15.16
N SER A 261 7.51 5.15 16.17
CA SER A 261 8.69 5.19 17.04
C SER A 261 8.97 3.78 17.62
N PRO A 262 10.23 3.34 17.83
CA PRO A 262 10.52 2.07 18.48
C PRO A 262 9.88 1.94 19.88
N VAL A 263 9.81 3.06 20.60
CA VAL A 263 9.30 3.18 21.97
C VAL A 263 8.01 4.00 22.05
N ASP A 264 7.25 3.79 23.12
CA ASP A 264 6.08 4.59 23.51
C ASP A 264 6.48 5.96 24.08
N ALA A 265 5.49 6.79 24.43
CA ALA A 265 5.71 8.11 25.03
C ALA A 265 6.37 8.08 26.42
N ASN A 266 6.40 6.91 27.08
CA ASN A 266 7.02 6.70 28.39
C ASN A 266 8.45 6.10 28.27
N GLY A 267 8.89 5.75 27.05
CA GLY A 267 10.18 5.12 26.78
C GLY A 267 10.18 3.59 26.83
N ASN A 268 9.02 2.94 26.92
CA ASN A 268 8.91 1.47 26.88
C ASN A 268 8.94 0.95 25.44
N ASP A 269 9.46 -0.26 25.23
CA ASP A 269 9.31 -0.97 23.95
C ASP A 269 7.83 -1.17 23.59
N ARG A 270 7.48 -0.93 22.33
CA ARG A 270 6.12 -1.21 21.82
C ARG A 270 5.91 -2.70 21.60
N GLU A 271 4.67 -3.16 21.80
CA GLU A 271 4.27 -4.52 21.44
C GLU A 271 4.48 -4.76 19.93
N ASP A 272 5.36 -5.71 19.58
CA ASP A 272 5.52 -6.25 18.23
C ASP A 272 4.64 -7.49 18.06
N VAL A 273 3.92 -7.57 16.95
CA VAL A 273 3.06 -8.71 16.57
C VAL A 273 3.80 -10.06 16.66
N LEU A 274 5.09 -10.11 16.31
CA LEU A 274 5.89 -11.34 16.39
C LEU A 274 6.23 -11.77 17.84
N SER A 275 5.94 -10.93 18.82
CA SER A 275 6.12 -11.19 20.26
C SER A 275 4.80 -11.25 21.05
N ALA A 276 3.67 -11.08 20.35
CA ALA A 276 2.35 -10.98 20.96
C ALA A 276 1.90 -12.28 21.67
N SER A 277 0.95 -12.14 22.59
CA SER A 277 0.28 -13.26 23.28
C SER A 277 -1.00 -13.75 22.57
N SER A 278 -1.46 -13.04 21.54
CA SER A 278 -2.72 -13.28 20.83
C SER A 278 -2.53 -13.22 19.30
N PRO A 279 -3.42 -13.83 18.50
CA PRO A 279 -3.41 -13.70 17.05
C PRO A 279 -3.83 -12.31 16.56
N VAL A 280 -3.36 -11.95 15.38
CA VAL A 280 -3.90 -10.88 14.52
C VAL A 280 -5.01 -11.49 13.66
N ASP A 281 -6.11 -10.76 13.47
CA ASP A 281 -7.29 -11.23 12.73
C ASP A 281 -7.22 -10.88 11.23
N LEU A 282 -6.53 -9.78 10.91
CA LEU A 282 -6.56 -9.10 9.60
C LEU A 282 -5.25 -8.34 9.34
N PHE A 283 -4.70 -8.52 8.14
CA PHE A 283 -3.66 -7.67 7.55
C PHE A 283 -4.23 -6.90 6.37
N LEU A 284 -4.18 -5.56 6.42
CA LEU A 284 -4.38 -4.69 5.28
C LEU A 284 -3.03 -4.46 4.59
N LEU A 285 -2.88 -5.00 3.38
CA LEU A 285 -1.60 -5.12 2.68
C LEU A 285 -1.48 -4.14 1.49
N PRO A 286 -0.34 -3.44 1.35
CA PRO A 286 -0.03 -2.68 0.16
C PRO A 286 0.63 -3.54 -0.92
N GLY A 287 0.57 -3.06 -2.16
CA GLY A 287 1.22 -3.65 -3.33
C GLY A 287 1.32 -2.66 -4.48
N GLN A 288 2.14 -2.96 -5.49
CA GLN A 288 2.07 -2.22 -6.77
C GLN A 288 1.10 -2.86 -7.75
N ALA A 289 0.96 -4.18 -7.78
CA ALA A 289 0.02 -4.88 -8.65
C ALA A 289 -0.51 -6.16 -8.00
N PHE A 290 -1.67 -6.62 -8.45
CA PHE A 290 -2.35 -7.81 -7.98
C PHE A 290 -3.03 -8.55 -9.14
N ASP A 291 -3.34 -9.83 -8.99
CA ASP A 291 -4.28 -10.55 -9.86
C ASP A 291 -5.35 -11.26 -9.03
N LYS A 292 -6.41 -11.77 -9.67
CA LYS A 292 -7.54 -12.41 -8.97
C LYS A 292 -7.24 -13.86 -8.58
N THR A 293 -6.04 -14.36 -8.88
CA THR A 293 -5.49 -15.61 -8.33
C THR A 293 -4.74 -15.41 -7.01
N GLY A 294 -4.72 -14.18 -6.49
CA GLY A 294 -4.14 -13.84 -5.19
C GLY A 294 -2.64 -13.52 -5.25
N ARG A 295 -2.07 -13.34 -6.44
CA ARG A 295 -0.65 -12.96 -6.57
C ARG A 295 -0.47 -11.47 -6.28
N ARG A 296 0.58 -11.14 -5.53
CA ARG A 296 0.88 -9.76 -5.10
C ARG A 296 2.27 -9.34 -5.52
N LEU A 297 2.37 -8.25 -6.29
CA LEU A 297 3.63 -7.63 -6.69
C LEU A 297 3.99 -6.49 -5.74
N GLY A 298 4.76 -6.78 -4.68
CA GLY A 298 5.32 -5.78 -3.78
C GLY A 298 6.36 -4.86 -4.44
N ARG A 299 6.79 -3.79 -3.74
CA ARG A 299 7.72 -2.75 -4.27
C ARG A 299 9.13 -3.25 -4.63
N GLY A 300 9.52 -4.45 -4.20
CA GLY A 300 10.79 -5.10 -4.53
C GLY A 300 11.67 -5.46 -3.32
N GLY A 301 11.40 -4.88 -2.14
CA GLY A 301 12.15 -5.20 -0.93
C GLY A 301 11.82 -6.56 -0.31
N GLY A 302 10.61 -7.11 -0.50
CA GLY A 302 10.21 -8.40 0.10
C GLY A 302 9.98 -8.36 1.62
N TYR A 303 9.86 -7.17 2.23
CA TYR A 303 9.60 -6.98 3.66
C TYR A 303 8.31 -7.67 4.12
N TYR A 304 7.19 -7.42 3.43
CA TYR A 304 5.90 -8.03 3.75
C TYR A 304 5.96 -9.55 3.63
N ASP A 305 6.54 -10.09 2.57
CA ASP A 305 6.64 -11.53 2.34
C ASP A 305 7.49 -12.20 3.43
N THR A 306 8.63 -11.59 3.78
CA THR A 306 9.50 -12.04 4.88
C THR A 306 8.79 -12.00 6.24
N PHE A 307 7.99 -10.95 6.49
CA PHE A 307 7.24 -10.80 7.74
C PHE A 307 6.07 -11.79 7.83
N LEU A 308 5.30 -11.94 6.75
CA LEU A 308 4.12 -12.81 6.70
C LEU A 308 4.52 -14.28 6.86
N MET A 309 5.64 -14.73 6.27
CA MET A 309 6.17 -16.08 6.50
C MET A 309 6.47 -16.32 8.00
N LYS A 310 7.22 -15.41 8.65
CA LYS A 310 7.53 -15.49 10.09
C LYS A 310 6.25 -15.52 10.95
N TYR A 311 5.25 -14.70 10.60
CA TYR A 311 3.99 -14.66 11.31
C TYR A 311 3.17 -15.96 11.10
N GLN A 312 3.13 -16.51 9.89
CA GLN A 312 2.44 -17.76 9.58
C GLN A 312 3.06 -18.94 10.33
N GLU A 313 4.40 -18.98 10.45
CA GLU A 313 5.15 -19.93 11.27
C GLU A 313 4.83 -19.79 12.76
N LEU A 314 4.85 -18.56 13.29
CA LEU A 314 4.47 -18.26 14.68
C LEU A 314 3.01 -18.69 14.98
N ALA A 315 2.06 -18.32 14.13
CA ALA A 315 0.66 -18.69 14.31
C ALA A 315 0.48 -20.21 14.28
N LYS A 316 1.22 -20.94 13.44
CA LYS A 316 1.25 -22.41 13.43
C LYS A 316 1.84 -22.98 14.73
N GLU A 317 2.94 -22.42 15.23
CA GLU A 317 3.57 -22.83 16.50
C GLU A 317 2.62 -22.63 17.70
N LYS A 318 1.92 -21.49 17.73
CA LYS A 318 0.97 -21.13 18.81
C LYS A 318 -0.42 -21.77 18.66
N GLY A 319 -0.69 -22.53 17.60
CA GLY A 319 -2.01 -23.10 17.33
C GLY A 319 -3.10 -22.06 17.02
N TRP A 320 -2.72 -20.90 16.50
CA TRP A 320 -3.61 -19.80 16.17
C TRP A 320 -4.23 -19.93 14.77
N SER A 321 -5.44 -19.39 14.62
CA SER A 321 -6.02 -19.10 13.30
C SER A 321 -5.14 -18.14 12.50
N GLN A 322 -5.07 -18.36 11.19
CA GLN A 322 -4.39 -17.42 10.29
C GLN A 322 -5.28 -16.17 10.06
N PRO A 323 -4.67 -14.97 9.96
CA PRO A 323 -5.37 -13.74 9.62
C PRO A 323 -5.86 -13.76 8.18
N LEU A 324 -6.86 -12.93 7.87
CA LEU A 324 -7.15 -12.56 6.49
C LEU A 324 -6.07 -11.61 5.95
N LEU A 325 -5.48 -11.96 4.81
CA LEU A 325 -4.51 -11.15 4.08
C LEU A 325 -5.23 -10.37 2.98
N VAL A 326 -5.67 -9.14 3.28
CA VAL A 326 -6.52 -8.33 2.41
C VAL A 326 -5.71 -7.22 1.76
N ALA A 327 -5.64 -7.20 0.43
CA ALA A 327 -4.97 -6.14 -0.30
C ALA A 327 -5.91 -5.01 -0.70
N LEU A 328 -5.42 -3.78 -0.61
CA LEU A 328 -6.14 -2.60 -1.12
C LEU A 328 -5.57 -2.23 -2.49
N SER A 329 -6.45 -2.09 -3.49
CA SER A 329 -6.05 -1.96 -4.89
C SER A 329 -6.88 -0.92 -5.61
N TYR A 330 -6.21 0.04 -6.27
CA TYR A 330 -6.85 0.77 -7.36
C TYR A 330 -7.16 -0.17 -8.52
N SER A 331 -8.15 0.19 -9.34
CA SER A 331 -8.57 -0.52 -10.54
C SER A 331 -7.40 -0.87 -11.47
N VAL A 332 -6.52 0.11 -11.74
CA VAL A 332 -5.35 0.00 -12.61
C VAL A 332 -4.19 -0.87 -12.07
N GLN A 333 -4.32 -1.39 -10.85
CA GLN A 333 -3.32 -2.30 -10.26
C GLN A 333 -3.70 -3.77 -10.41
N ILE A 334 -4.93 -4.07 -10.83
CA ILE A 334 -5.39 -5.43 -11.10
C ILE A 334 -4.98 -5.79 -12.51
N LEU A 335 -4.22 -6.87 -12.64
CA LEU A 335 -3.72 -7.39 -13.91
C LEU A 335 -4.43 -8.70 -14.26
N GLU A 336 -4.23 -9.15 -15.50
CA GLU A 336 -4.74 -10.44 -15.98
C GLU A 336 -4.21 -11.61 -15.13
N ASP A 337 -5.05 -12.62 -14.95
CA ASP A 337 -4.76 -13.74 -14.07
C ASP A 337 -3.51 -14.52 -14.50
N GLY A 338 -2.58 -14.67 -13.56
CA GLY A 338 -1.32 -15.35 -13.79
C GLY A 338 -0.23 -14.48 -14.44
N SER A 339 -0.52 -13.24 -14.82
CA SER A 339 0.46 -12.31 -15.41
C SER A 339 1.56 -11.88 -14.43
N ILE A 340 1.30 -11.95 -13.12
CA ILE A 340 2.30 -11.69 -12.08
C ILE A 340 3.13 -12.99 -11.89
N PRO A 341 4.43 -12.99 -12.21
CA PRO A 341 5.29 -14.14 -11.96
C PRO A 341 5.61 -14.21 -10.47
N ILE A 342 5.69 -15.43 -9.93
CA ILE A 342 5.88 -15.70 -8.50
C ILE A 342 7.14 -16.53 -8.22
N ASN A 343 7.63 -16.38 -7.00
CA ASN A 343 8.67 -17.17 -6.36
C ASN A 343 8.05 -17.99 -5.23
N SER A 344 8.74 -19.02 -4.76
CA SER A 344 8.34 -19.81 -3.57
C SER A 344 8.25 -19.01 -2.27
N THR A 345 8.77 -17.78 -2.25
CA THR A 345 8.77 -16.88 -1.08
C THR A 345 7.71 -15.78 -1.15
N ASP A 346 6.95 -15.63 -2.25
CA ASP A 346 5.89 -14.62 -2.31
C ASP A 346 4.65 -15.16 -1.59
N VAL A 347 4.10 -14.39 -0.65
CA VAL A 347 2.90 -14.80 0.10
C VAL A 347 1.65 -14.32 -0.65
N PRO A 348 0.72 -15.21 -1.03
CA PRO A 348 -0.53 -14.83 -1.70
C PRO A 348 -1.45 -14.09 -0.74
N ILE A 349 -2.39 -13.32 -1.32
CA ILE A 349 -3.46 -12.63 -0.59
C ILE A 349 -4.75 -13.46 -0.60
N ASP A 350 -5.57 -13.26 0.43
CA ASP A 350 -6.87 -13.92 0.57
C ASP A 350 -7.98 -13.18 -0.17
N ALA A 351 -7.90 -11.84 -0.25
CA ALA A 351 -8.90 -11.01 -0.92
C ALA A 351 -8.33 -9.68 -1.43
N LEU A 352 -8.99 -9.09 -2.42
CA LEU A 352 -8.81 -7.71 -2.86
C LEU A 352 -10.01 -6.85 -2.44
N VAL A 353 -9.76 -5.62 -2.00
CA VAL A 353 -10.78 -4.57 -1.96
C VAL A 353 -10.43 -3.49 -2.98
N THR A 354 -11.44 -3.15 -3.78
CA THR A 354 -11.36 -2.26 -4.94
C THR A 354 -12.49 -1.25 -4.88
N SER A 355 -12.46 -0.22 -5.73
CA SER A 355 -13.58 0.72 -5.87
C SER A 355 -14.88 0.07 -6.34
N SER A 356 -14.81 -1.12 -6.94
CA SER A 356 -15.95 -1.90 -7.42
C SER A 356 -16.45 -2.94 -6.39
N GLY A 357 -15.84 -2.98 -5.19
CA GLY A 357 -16.18 -3.94 -4.14
C GLY A 357 -15.07 -4.93 -3.81
N ILE A 358 -15.45 -6.02 -3.14
CA ILE A 358 -14.57 -7.07 -2.63
C ILE A 358 -14.45 -8.20 -3.65
N ILE A 359 -13.25 -8.75 -3.82
CA ILE A 359 -12.99 -9.97 -4.57
C ILE A 359 -12.34 -10.97 -3.60
N PRO A 360 -13.10 -11.90 -2.99
CA PRO A 360 -12.53 -13.00 -2.21
C PRO A 360 -11.86 -14.01 -3.14
N ILE A 361 -10.72 -14.57 -2.72
CA ILE A 361 -9.85 -15.42 -3.55
C ILE A 361 -9.57 -16.76 -2.85
N SER A 362 -9.14 -16.73 -1.58
CA SER A 362 -8.86 -17.96 -0.83
C SER A 362 -10.15 -18.57 -0.23
N PRO A 363 -10.16 -19.86 0.11
CA PRO A 363 -11.28 -20.49 0.81
C PRO A 363 -11.68 -19.75 2.09
N SER A 364 -10.69 -19.25 2.86
CA SER A 364 -10.93 -18.51 4.09
C SER A 364 -11.53 -17.12 3.87
N ALA A 365 -11.23 -16.46 2.73
CA ALA A 365 -11.95 -15.25 2.34
C ALA A 365 -13.37 -15.56 1.87
N LEU A 366 -13.57 -16.62 1.07
CA LEU A 366 -14.90 -17.01 0.59
C LEU A 366 -15.86 -17.39 1.73
N GLU A 367 -15.34 -17.96 2.83
CA GLU A 367 -16.11 -18.24 4.04
C GLU A 367 -16.41 -16.98 4.88
N ARG A 368 -15.46 -16.04 4.97
CA ARG A 368 -15.54 -14.87 5.88
C ARG A 368 -16.03 -13.58 5.21
N MET A 369 -16.20 -13.56 3.88
CA MET A 369 -16.62 -12.39 3.08
C MET A 369 -17.79 -12.74 2.15
N PRO A 370 -18.99 -13.00 2.70
CA PRO A 370 -20.20 -13.25 1.92
C PRO A 370 -20.74 -12.00 1.20
#